data_AF-A0A9P2W3H9-F1
#
_entry.id   AF-A0A9P2W3H9-F1
#
_cell.length_a   1.000
_cell.length_b   1.000
_cell.length_c   1.000
_cell.angle_alpha   90.00
_cell.angle_beta   90.00
_cell.angle_gamma   90.00
#
_symmetry.space_group_name_H-M   'P 1'
#
loop_
_entity.id
_entity.type
_entity.pdbx_description
1 polymer ?
#
loop_
_entity_poly.entity_id
_entity_poly.type
_entity_poly.pdbx_seq_one_letter_code
_entity_poly.pdbx_strand_id
1 'polypeptide(L)'
;MKSILAFGFLFNGIRILTGAFIVFYMLEKGLTLIDIGIIKSFQAFIMMVTDIPLGYFADRKSYKISIILAAAFAATWLFLMGVSTSFYGFLLAETFNALSLTLIAGAYNALLVQYAKTKFTSTKKVLGSSSQIITLACLYLV
;
A
#
# COMPACT_ATOMS: atom_id res chain seq x y z
N MET A 1 -6.73 -18.69 -5.89
CA MET A 1 -6.66 -17.49 -6.75
C MET A 1 -7.73 -16.46 -6.43
N LYS A 2 -9.03 -16.78 -6.49
CA LYS A 2 -10.11 -15.79 -6.31
C LYS A 2 -9.99 -14.96 -5.02
N SER A 3 -9.76 -15.59 -3.86
CA SER A 3 -9.60 -14.87 -2.58
C SER A 3 -8.34 -13.98 -2.50
N ILE A 4 -7.22 -14.41 -3.09
CA ILE A 4 -5.97 -13.62 -3.12
C ILE A 4 -6.14 -12.39 -4.03
N LEU A 5 -6.73 -12.59 -5.21
CA LEU A 5 -7.02 -11.51 -6.16
C LEU A 5 -8.07 -10.54 -5.60
N ALA A 6 -9.10 -11.05 -4.91
CA ALA A 6 -10.10 -10.22 -4.25
C ALA A 6 -9.48 -9.35 -3.14
N PHE A 7 -8.59 -9.91 -2.32
CA PHE A 7 -7.85 -9.14 -1.32
C PHE A 7 -7.00 -8.03 -1.97
N GLY A 8 -6.23 -8.38 -3.01
CA GLY A 8 -5.42 -7.40 -3.75
C GLY A 8 -6.26 -6.29 -4.38
N PHE A 9 -7.41 -6.64 -4.97
CA PHE A 9 -8.35 -5.69 -5.55
C PHE A 9 -8.96 -4.76 -4.48
N LEU A 10 -9.49 -5.30 -3.39
CA LEU A 10 -10.12 -4.50 -2.34
C LEU A 10 -9.12 -3.57 -1.65
N PHE A 11 -7.93 -4.10 -1.34
CA PHE A 11 -6.88 -3.33 -0.67
C PHE A 11 -6.38 -2.16 -1.53
N ASN A 12 -6.17 -2.37 -2.83
CA ASN A 12 -5.75 -1.29 -3.73
C ASN A 12 -6.90 -0.34 -4.08
N GLY A 13 -8.12 -0.87 -4.30
CA GLY A 13 -9.29 -0.08 -4.66
C GLY A 13 -9.64 0.96 -3.59
N ILE A 14 -9.70 0.55 -2.32
CA ILE A 14 -9.94 1.47 -1.19
C ILE A 14 -8.87 2.57 -1.16
N ARG A 15 -7.60 2.23 -1.39
CA ARG A 15 -6.49 3.19 -1.34
C ARG A 15 -6.52 4.21 -2.47
N ILE A 16 -6.93 3.82 -3.68
CA ILE A 16 -7.04 4.75 -4.81
C ILE A 16 -8.13 5.78 -4.53
N LEU A 17 -9.31 5.32 -4.08
CA LEU A 17 -10.40 6.22 -3.70
C LEU A 17 -9.95 7.18 -2.60
N THR A 18 -9.33 6.66 -1.54
CA THR A 18 -8.85 7.49 -0.44
C THR A 18 -7.77 8.48 -0.91
N GLY A 19 -6.84 8.03 -1.74
CA GLY A 19 -5.74 8.83 -2.28
C GLY A 19 -6.20 9.98 -3.19
N ALA A 20 -7.31 9.81 -3.90
CA ALA A 20 -7.91 10.88 -4.71
C ALA A 20 -8.46 12.03 -3.85
N PHE A 21 -9.05 11.71 -2.70
CA PHE A 21 -9.69 12.71 -1.82
C PHE A 21 -8.77 13.26 -0.72
N ILE A 22 -7.63 12.60 -0.44
CA ILE A 22 -6.80 12.93 0.71
C ILE A 22 -6.20 14.34 0.68
N VAL A 23 -5.86 14.82 -0.52
CA VAL A 23 -5.33 16.19 -0.71
C VAL A 23 -6.39 17.22 -0.39
N PHE A 24 -7.63 17.02 -0.86
CA PHE A 24 -8.75 17.91 -0.55
C PHE A 24 -9.06 17.93 0.94
N TYR A 25 -9.02 16.77 1.60
CA TYR A 25 -9.20 16.70 3.05
C TYR A 25 -8.15 17.50 3.81
N MET A 26 -6.87 17.38 3.44
CA MET A 26 -5.78 18.15 4.07
C MET A 26 -5.93 19.66 3.83
N LEU A 27 -6.36 20.07 2.62
CA LEU A 27 -6.66 21.47 2.31
C LEU A 27 -7.82 22.01 3.16
N GLU A 28 -8.89 21.23 3.35
CA GLU A 28 -10.02 21.60 4.21
C GLU A 28 -9.58 21.80 5.67
N LYS A 29 -8.58 21.03 6.14
CA LYS A 29 -7.98 21.21 7.47
C LYS A 29 -7.01 22.39 7.57
N GLY A 30 -6.87 23.19 6.52
CA GLY A 30 -6.08 24.42 6.51
C GLY A 30 -4.59 24.23 6.20
N LEU A 31 -4.17 23.06 5.72
CA LEU A 31 -2.81 22.87 5.22
C LEU A 31 -2.64 23.57 3.87
N THR A 32 -1.46 24.12 3.62
CA THR A 32 -1.12 24.67 2.31
C THR A 32 -0.72 23.55 1.35
N LEU A 33 -0.73 23.85 0.04
CA LEU A 33 -0.27 22.89 -0.97
C LEU A 33 1.21 22.51 -0.78
N ILE A 34 2.02 23.44 -0.24
CA ILE A 34 3.44 23.20 0.08
C ILE A 34 3.56 22.20 1.22
N ASP A 35 2.77 22.35 2.28
CA ASP A 35 2.75 21.43 3.41
C ASP A 35 2.38 20.01 2.97
N ILE A 36 1.36 19.89 2.13
CA ILE A 36 0.94 18.61 1.55
C ILE A 36 2.06 18.01 0.70
N GLY A 37 2.74 18.85 -0.10
CA GLY A 37 3.91 18.43 -0.87
C GLY A 37 5.00 17.84 0.01
N ILE A 38 5.35 18.52 1.11
CA ILE A 38 6.35 18.05 2.08
C ILE A 38 5.92 16.72 2.71
N ILE A 39 4.66 16.60 3.12
CA ILE A 39 4.10 15.35 3.68
C ILE A 39 4.24 14.19 2.69
N LYS A 40 3.91 14.41 1.41
CA LYS A 40 4.03 13.38 0.36
C LYS A 40 5.48 13.04 0.03
N SER A 41 6.37 14.02 -0.01
CA SER A 41 7.81 13.78 -0.17
C SER A 41 8.37 12.99 1.00
N PHE A 42 7.95 13.30 2.23
CA PHE A 42 8.33 12.56 3.43
C PHE A 42 7.83 11.11 3.37
N GLN A 43 6.58 10.88 2.98
CA GLN A 43 6.05 9.54 2.75
C GLN A 43 6.91 8.74 1.76
N ALA A 44 7.25 9.33 0.60
CA ALA A 44 8.08 8.69 -0.41
C ALA A 44 9.50 8.38 0.11
N PHE A 45 10.07 9.28 0.91
CA PHE A 45 11.36 9.07 1.55
C PHE A 45 11.33 7.89 2.53
N ILE A 46 10.30 7.81 3.39
CA ILE A 46 10.14 6.67 4.31
C ILE A 46 9.98 5.38 3.53
N MET A 47 9.18 5.36 2.45
CA MET A 47 9.05 4.18 1.59
C MET A 47 10.41 3.75 1.05
N MET A 48 11.19 4.68 0.48
CA MET A 48 12.51 4.39 -0.08
C MET A 48 13.47 3.80 0.96
N VAL A 49 13.56 4.39 2.16
CA VAL A 49 14.44 3.91 3.23
C VAL A 49 14.00 2.54 3.75
N THR A 50 12.69 2.32 3.81
CA THR A 50 12.13 1.10 4.40
C THR A 50 11.96 -0.06 3.41
N ASP A 51 12.09 0.19 2.10
CA ASP A 51 11.90 -0.81 1.05
C ASP A 51 12.84 -2.00 1.20
N ILE A 52 14.15 -1.73 1.32
CA ILE A 52 15.17 -2.76 1.50
C ILE A 52 14.97 -3.55 2.82
N PRO A 53 14.88 -2.92 4.00
CA PRO A 53 14.78 -3.67 5.26
C PRO A 53 13.45 -4.43 5.41
N LEU A 54 12.32 -3.85 4.97
CA LEU A 54 11.02 -4.52 5.05
C LEU A 54 10.88 -5.60 3.97
N GLY A 55 11.50 -5.42 2.80
CA GLY A 55 11.64 -6.46 1.79
C GLY A 55 12.40 -7.68 2.34
N TYR A 56 13.57 -7.44 2.95
CA TYR A 56 14.33 -8.50 3.61
C TYR A 56 13.54 -9.19 4.74
N PHE A 57 12.80 -8.41 5.53
CA PHE A 57 11.93 -8.95 6.58
C PHE A 57 10.84 -9.87 6.03
N ALA A 58 10.18 -9.48 4.93
CA ALA A 58 9.14 -10.27 4.29
C ALA A 58 9.67 -11.59 3.74
N ASP A 59 10.88 -11.57 3.17
CA ASP A 59 11.53 -12.77 2.62
C ASP A 59 11.95 -13.75 3.73
N ARG A 60 12.39 -13.27 4.89
CA ARG A 60 12.93 -14.12 5.97
C ARG A 60 11.87 -14.63 6.96
N LYS A 61 10.94 -13.79 7.41
CA LYS A 61 10.01 -14.13 8.51
C LYS A 61 8.72 -14.80 8.06
N SER A 62 8.30 -14.62 6.81
CA SER A 62 7.10 -15.16 6.13
C SER A 62 6.22 -14.05 5.56
N TYR A 63 5.88 -14.18 4.27
CA TYR A 63 4.99 -13.27 3.55
C TYR A 63 3.62 -13.09 4.23
N LYS A 64 3.12 -14.10 4.96
CA LYS A 64 1.82 -14.01 5.65
C LYS A 64 1.82 -12.97 6.76
N ILE A 65 2.92 -12.90 7.53
CA ILE A 65 3.07 -11.95 8.62
C ILE A 65 3.16 -10.53 8.06
N SER A 66 3.92 -10.35 6.97
CA SER A 66 4.03 -9.05 6.30
C SER A 66 2.70 -8.55 5.75
N ILE A 67 1.83 -9.42 5.23
CA ILE A 67 0.47 -9.03 4.79
C ILE A 67 -0.38 -8.58 5.98
N ILE A 68 -0.34 -9.29 7.11
CA ILE A 68 -1.12 -8.92 8.31
C ILE A 68 -0.63 -7.58 8.87
N LEU A 69 0.70 -7.39 8.96
CA LEU A 69 1.28 -6.12 9.41
C LEU A 69 0.95 -4.97 8.44
N ALA A 70 0.99 -5.21 7.13
CA ALA A 70 0.60 -4.22 6.14
C ALA A 70 -0.87 -3.79 6.31
N ALA A 71 -1.77 -4.75 6.54
CA ALA A 71 -3.18 -4.46 6.80
C ALA A 71 -3.39 -3.70 8.11
N ALA A 72 -2.68 -4.07 9.18
CA ALA A 72 -2.73 -3.37 10.45
C ALA A 72 -2.27 -1.90 10.30
N PHE A 73 -1.13 -1.67 9.65
CA PHE A 73 -0.65 -0.30 9.38
C PHE A 73 -1.56 0.49 8.45
N ALA A 74 -2.22 -0.17 7.48
CA ALA A 74 -3.22 0.50 6.64
C ALA A 74 -4.42 0.98 7.47
N ALA A 75 -4.91 0.15 8.40
CA ALA A 75 -6.01 0.52 9.28
C ALA A 75 -5.62 1.67 10.22
N THR A 76 -4.41 1.62 10.80
CA THR A 76 -3.86 2.70 11.62
C THR A 76 -3.72 4.00 10.83
N TRP A 77 -3.25 3.92 9.57
CA TRP A 77 -3.17 5.09 8.69
C TRP A 77 -4.54 5.73 8.44
N LEU A 78 -5.56 4.93 8.08
CA LEU A 78 -6.92 5.44 7.86
C LEU A 78 -7.49 6.11 9.11
N PHE A 79 -7.28 5.49 10.28
CA PHE A 79 -7.71 6.04 11.56
C PHE A 79 -7.01 7.38 11.88
N LEU A 80 -5.68 7.41 11.77
CA LEU A 80 -4.90 8.63 12.03
C LEU A 80 -5.23 9.73 11.03
N MET A 81 -5.44 9.42 9.76
CA MET A 81 -5.87 10.40 8.76
C MET A 81 -7.22 11.03 9.12
N GLY A 82 -8.18 10.25 9.63
CA GLY A 82 -9.50 10.76 9.99
C GLY A 82 -9.54 11.64 11.25
N VAL A 83 -8.65 11.38 12.22
CA VAL A 83 -8.56 12.12 13.49
C VAL A 83 -7.60 13.31 13.42
N SER A 84 -6.61 13.28 12.51
CA SER A 84 -5.58 14.32 12.45
C SER A 84 -6.13 15.64 11.93
N THR A 85 -5.78 16.72 12.62
CA THR A 85 -6.10 18.11 12.23
C THR A 85 -4.87 18.99 12.10
N SER A 86 -3.67 18.42 12.30
CA SER A 86 -2.40 19.15 12.29
C SER A 86 -1.40 18.51 11.33
N PHE A 87 -0.46 19.32 10.84
CA PHE A 87 0.63 18.89 9.97
C PHE A 87 1.37 17.63 10.48
N TYR A 88 1.77 17.64 11.75
CA TYR A 88 2.49 16.52 12.37
C TYR A 88 1.63 15.26 12.51
N GLY A 89 0.32 15.42 12.75
CA GLY A 89 -0.62 14.30 12.75
C GLY A 89 -0.68 13.61 11.39
N PHE A 90 -0.74 14.40 10.31
CA PHE A 90 -0.70 13.88 8.95
C PHE A 90 0.64 13.24 8.60
N LEU A 91 1.76 13.79 9.08
CA LEU A 91 3.10 13.23 8.88
C LEU A 91 3.23 11.84 9.54
N LEU A 92 2.68 11.70 10.75
CA LEU A 92 2.61 10.41 11.45
C LEU A 92 1.70 9.42 10.70
N ALA A 93 0.52 9.86 10.27
CA ALA A 93 -0.39 9.03 9.49
C ALA A 93 0.29 8.50 8.22
N GLU A 94 0.97 9.38 7.48
CA GLU A 94 1.68 9.03 6.24
C GLU A 94 2.91 8.12 6.47
N THR A 95 3.49 8.14 7.68
CA THR A 95 4.50 7.14 8.06
C THR A 95 3.91 5.73 8.06
N PHE A 96 2.74 5.54 8.70
CA PHE A 96 2.06 4.25 8.69
C PHE A 96 1.59 3.85 7.27
N ASN A 97 1.19 4.84 6.47
CA ASN A 97 0.85 4.64 5.07
C ASN A 97 2.04 4.06 4.29
N ALA A 98 3.20 4.69 4.41
CA ALA A 98 4.46 4.28 3.78
C ALA A 98 4.84 2.85 4.18
N LEU A 99 4.90 2.56 5.49
CA LEU A 99 5.25 1.22 5.99
C LEU A 99 4.30 0.13 5.47
N SER A 100 2.99 0.43 5.44
CA SER A 100 1.97 -0.47 4.90
C SER A 100 2.19 -0.76 3.41
N LEU A 101 2.45 0.27 2.59
CA LEU A 101 2.69 0.13 1.16
C LEU A 101 3.95 -0.67 0.86
N THR A 102 5.02 -0.42 1.61
CA THR A 102 6.27 -1.14 1.42
C THR A 102 6.13 -2.63 1.78
N LEU A 103 5.48 -2.95 2.90
CA LEU A 103 5.24 -4.34 3.30
C LEU A 103 4.36 -5.11 2.31
N ILE A 104 3.28 -4.48 1.82
CA ILE A 104 2.36 -5.15 0.90
C ILE A 104 3.04 -5.42 -0.45
N ALA A 105 3.87 -4.49 -0.95
CA ALA A 105 4.54 -4.63 -2.24
C ALA A 105 5.49 -5.85 -2.26
N GLY A 106 6.32 -6.01 -1.23
CA GLY A 106 7.19 -7.17 -1.10
C GLY A 106 6.41 -8.48 -0.89
N ALA A 107 5.47 -8.48 0.07
CA ALA A 107 4.78 -9.71 0.47
C ALA A 107 3.79 -10.23 -0.58
N TYR A 108 3.12 -9.34 -1.31
CA TYR A 108 2.16 -9.73 -2.35
C TYR A 108 2.85 -10.38 -3.55
N ASN A 109 4.02 -9.86 -3.96
CA ASN A 109 4.83 -10.48 -5.01
C ASN A 109 5.31 -11.87 -4.60
N ALA A 110 5.79 -12.04 -3.36
CA ALA A 110 6.19 -13.35 -2.82
C ALA A 110 5.02 -14.35 -2.81
N LEU A 111 3.81 -13.91 -2.40
CA LEU A 111 2.59 -14.72 -2.41
C LEU A 111 2.24 -15.22 -3.82
N LEU A 112 2.30 -14.33 -4.82
CA LEU A 112 2.01 -14.68 -6.23
C LEU A 112 3.04 -15.68 -6.79
N VAL A 113 4.33 -15.49 -6.47
CA VAL A 113 5.40 -16.40 -6.87
C VAL A 113 5.20 -17.79 -6.27
N GLN A 114 4.87 -17.87 -4.98
CA GLN A 114 4.64 -19.14 -4.31
C GLN A 114 3.40 -19.85 -4.86
N TYR A 115 2.32 -19.10 -5.14
CA TYR A 115 1.13 -19.65 -5.79
C TYR A 115 1.44 -20.22 -7.18
N ALA A 116 2.27 -19.54 -7.98
CA ALA A 116 2.68 -20.02 -9.29
C ALA A 116 3.49 -21.33 -9.21
N LYS A 117 4.42 -21.44 -8.23
CA LYS A 117 5.19 -22.66 -7.97
C LYS A 117 4.30 -23.84 -7.60
N THR A 118 3.32 -23.64 -6.70
CA THR A 118 2.39 -24.71 -6.28
C THR A 118 1.53 -25.23 -7.43
N LYS A 119 1.22 -24.40 -8.43
CA LYS A 119 0.45 -24.79 -9.63
C LYS A 119 1.31 -25.24 -10.82
N PHE A 120 2.63 -25.43 -10.66
CA PHE A 120 3.57 -25.73 -11.76
C PHE A 120 3.38 -24.83 -12.99
N THR A 121 3.03 -23.57 -12.78
CA THR A 121 2.72 -22.61 -13.84
C THR A 121 3.84 -21.57 -13.93
N SER A 122 4.13 -21.09 -15.14
CA SER A 122 5.16 -20.06 -15.36
C SER A 122 4.90 -18.80 -14.52
N THR A 123 5.85 -18.47 -13.63
CA THR A 123 5.77 -17.35 -12.68
C THR A 123 5.55 -16.01 -13.39
N LYS A 124 6.16 -15.82 -14.57
CA LYS A 124 5.99 -14.61 -15.39
C LYS A 124 4.53 -14.41 -15.83
N LYS A 125 3.82 -15.50 -16.15
CA LYS A 125 2.42 -15.45 -16.60
C LYS A 125 1.46 -15.09 -15.46
N VAL A 126 1.73 -15.56 -14.24
CA VAL A 126 0.91 -15.26 -13.04
C VAL A 126 1.13 -13.83 -12.54
N LEU A 127 2.38 -13.37 -12.50
CA LEU A 127 2.72 -11.99 -12.14
C LEU A 127 2.12 -10.98 -13.14
N GLY A 128 2.31 -11.23 -14.45
CA GLY A 128 1.77 -10.38 -15.51
C GLY A 128 0.25 -10.33 -15.51
N SER A 129 -0.43 -11.48 -15.34
CA SER A 129 -1.90 -11.50 -15.26
C SER A 129 -2.43 -10.76 -14.03
N SER A 130 -1.75 -10.85 -12.88
CA SER A 130 -2.19 -10.17 -11.65
C SER A 130 -1.98 -8.67 -11.74
N SER A 131 -0.85 -8.20 -12.29
CA SER A 131 -0.63 -6.76 -12.51
C SER A 131 -1.61 -6.20 -13.54
N GLN A 132 -1.84 -6.91 -14.65
CA GLN A 132 -2.81 -6.50 -15.67
C GLN A 132 -4.23 -6.42 -15.13
N ILE A 133 -4.68 -7.39 -14.32
CA ILE A 133 -6.02 -7.36 -13.71
C ILE A 133 -6.14 -6.19 -12.73
N ILE A 134 -5.10 -5.92 -11.92
CA ILE A 134 -5.10 -4.78 -11.01
C ILE A 134 -5.13 -3.46 -11.81
N THR A 135 -4.28 -3.30 -12.82
CA THR A 135 -4.24 -2.09 -13.65
C THR A 135 -5.55 -1.87 -14.41
N LEU A 136 -6.13 -2.91 -15.01
CA LEU A 136 -7.43 -2.84 -15.70
C LEU A 136 -8.54 -2.50 -14.73
N ALA A 137 -8.60 -3.17 -13.57
CA ALA A 137 -9.54 -2.84 -12.50
C ALA A 137 -9.45 -1.37 -12.05
N CYS A 138 -8.24 -0.81 -11.99
CA CYS A 138 -8.01 0.58 -11.61
C CYS A 138 -8.47 1.57 -12.70
N LEU A 139 -8.27 1.25 -13.98
CA LEU A 139 -8.71 2.08 -15.11
C LEU A 139 -10.24 2.17 -15.24
N TYR A 140 -10.99 1.19 -14.72
CA TYR A 140 -12.45 1.20 -14.73
C TYR A 140 -13.08 1.88 -13.48
N LEU A 141 -12.26 2.32 -12.52
CA LEU A 141 -12.71 2.97 -11.27
C LEU A 141 -12.37 4.47 -11.20
N VAL A 142 -11.88 5.05 -12.30
CA VAL A 142 -11.65 6.50 -12.51
C VAL A 142 -12.47 6.93 -13.72
#